data_AF-A0A1R2B423-F1
#
_entry.id   AF-A0A1R2B423-F1
#
_cell.length_a   1.000
_cell.length_b   1.000
_cell.length_c   1.000
_cell.angle_alpha   90.00
_cell.angle_beta   90.00
_cell.angle_gamma   90.00
#
_symmetry.space_group_name_H-M   'P 1'
#
loop_
_entity.id
_entity.type
_entity.pdbx_description
1 polymer ?
#
loop_
_entity_poly.entity_id
_entity_poly.type
_entity_poly.pdbx_seq_one_letter_code
_entity_poly.pdbx_strand_id
1 'polypeptide(L)'
;MWKGDKPILRIEIQEAANLKLLDLNIQPFFIITSGDQNIKSKVGISSEDRHTWNEKLSLALDPNSSITFNLFTLQEGQEILIDKSSLPFAEICSLKKSQNTWISFSTAKKQSVGFNISNILTTGIKRETGKSPQLNVTLIFIPNNFLRVVGANIQGYRIVLKGKDAYTVYNVHVTRNDGKTWVKQIRYSQVYAIKNELESVEHGLASIDFPGKTYFEFLSCVWPTLGRFHPENIEKRRKGIEEVLKYIVSRYKNFGADSLNNLLENA
;
A
#
# COMPACT_ATOMS: atom_id res chain seq x y z
N MET A 1 4.87 5.61 16.56
CA MET A 1 3.56 5.11 16.09
C MET A 1 3.47 5.44 14.61
N TRP A 2 3.47 4.43 13.72
CA TRP A 2 3.44 4.65 12.27
C TRP A 2 2.06 5.18 11.85
N LYS A 3 2.00 6.37 11.25
CA LYS A 3 0.78 7.01 10.72
C LYS A 3 0.83 7.02 9.18
N GLY A 4 0.71 5.85 8.56
CA GLY A 4 0.64 5.73 7.11
C GLY A 4 0.01 4.39 6.73
N ASP A 5 -0.46 4.28 5.48
CA ASP A 5 -1.01 3.04 4.92
C ASP A 5 -0.06 1.88 5.17
N LYS A 6 -0.55 0.73 5.64
CA LYS A 6 0.25 -0.47 5.91
C LYS A 6 0.72 -1.14 4.60
N PRO A 7 1.87 -1.85 4.60
CA PRO A 7 2.28 -2.62 3.41
C PRO A 7 1.24 -3.71 3.15
N ILE A 8 1.10 -4.12 1.91
CA ILE A 8 0.16 -5.19 1.53
C ILE A 8 0.96 -6.40 1.07
N LEU A 9 0.58 -7.58 1.54
CA LEU A 9 1.01 -8.85 0.98
C LEU A 9 -0.12 -9.43 0.16
N ARG A 10 0.10 -9.60 -1.15
CA ARG A 10 -0.78 -10.45 -1.96
C ARG A 10 -0.27 -11.87 -1.93
N ILE A 11 -1.20 -12.79 -1.68
CA ILE A 11 -0.93 -14.20 -1.48
C ILE A 11 -1.79 -14.96 -2.46
N GLU A 12 -1.18 -15.76 -3.31
CA GLU A 12 -1.89 -16.70 -4.17
C GLU A 12 -1.63 -18.11 -3.67
N ILE A 13 -2.64 -18.72 -3.07
CA ILE A 13 -2.59 -20.08 -2.56
C ILE A 13 -2.93 -21.02 -3.73
N GLN A 14 -1.98 -21.85 -4.13
CA GLN A 14 -2.13 -22.72 -5.29
C GLN A 14 -2.61 -24.11 -4.87
N GLU A 15 -1.71 -24.85 -4.23
CA GLU A 15 -1.93 -26.24 -3.84
C GLU A 15 -1.18 -26.58 -2.55
N ALA A 16 -1.59 -27.66 -1.90
CA ALA A 16 -0.87 -28.27 -0.81
C ALA A 16 -0.54 -29.73 -1.14
N ALA A 17 0.69 -30.12 -0.82
CA ALA A 17 1.20 -31.46 -1.00
C ALA A 17 1.31 -32.18 0.35
N ASN A 18 1.19 -33.51 0.32
CA ASN A 18 1.39 -34.39 1.48
C ASN A 18 0.44 -34.13 2.67
N LEU A 19 -0.70 -33.46 2.45
CA LEU A 19 -1.71 -33.26 3.50
C LEU A 19 -2.36 -34.58 3.96
N LYS A 20 -2.33 -35.64 3.13
CA LYS A 20 -2.81 -36.99 3.50
C LYS A 20 -2.11 -37.59 4.73
N LEU A 21 -0.95 -37.05 5.11
CA LEU A 21 -0.27 -37.40 6.36
C LEU A 21 -1.06 -36.99 7.62
N LEU A 22 -2.12 -36.18 7.45
CA LEU A 22 -2.94 -35.59 8.51
C LEU A 22 -4.32 -36.24 8.66
N ASP A 23 -4.53 -37.43 8.07
CA ASP A 23 -5.78 -38.21 8.05
C ASP A 23 -6.78 -37.87 6.93
N LEU A 24 -7.58 -38.86 6.50
CA LEU A 24 -8.29 -38.89 5.21
C LEU A 24 -9.59 -38.06 5.13
N ASN A 25 -9.99 -37.38 6.20
CA ASN A 25 -11.28 -36.68 6.27
C ASN A 25 -11.15 -35.22 6.70
N ILE A 26 -10.08 -34.56 6.27
CA ILE A 26 -9.84 -33.15 6.56
C ILE A 26 -10.49 -32.23 5.52
N GLN A 27 -11.05 -31.12 5.99
CA GLN A 27 -11.50 -30.01 5.15
C GLN A 27 -10.53 -28.84 5.38
N PRO A 28 -9.35 -28.85 4.73
CA PRO A 28 -8.29 -27.93 5.09
C PRO A 28 -8.60 -26.51 4.63
N PHE A 29 -8.26 -25.53 5.45
CA PHE A 29 -8.24 -24.11 5.08
C PHE A 29 -7.13 -23.40 5.86
N PHE A 30 -6.81 -22.17 5.46
CA PHE A 30 -5.75 -21.38 6.07
C PHE A 30 -6.28 -20.10 6.67
N ILE A 31 -5.75 -19.74 7.84
CA ILE A 31 -5.87 -18.38 8.39
C ILE A 31 -4.47 -17.77 8.39
N ILE A 32 -4.30 -16.70 7.63
CA ILE A 32 -3.03 -15.99 7.50
C ILE A 32 -3.11 -14.72 8.33
N THR A 33 -2.11 -14.49 9.16
CA THR A 33 -2.12 -13.43 10.20
C THR A 33 -0.86 -12.56 10.11
N SER A 34 -1.00 -11.28 10.45
CA SER A 34 0.09 -10.32 10.64
C SER A 34 -0.33 -9.27 11.67
N GLY A 35 0.18 -9.38 12.89
CA GLY A 35 -0.29 -8.59 14.03
C GLY A 35 -1.79 -8.83 14.28
N ASP A 36 -2.57 -7.74 14.36
CA ASP A 36 -4.03 -7.81 14.54
C ASP A 36 -4.81 -8.11 13.24
N GLN A 37 -4.13 -8.20 12.10
CA GLN A 37 -4.76 -8.45 10.80
C GLN A 37 -4.81 -9.94 10.50
N ASN A 38 -5.94 -10.42 10.00
CA ASN A 38 -6.08 -11.79 9.54
C ASN A 38 -6.91 -11.87 8.25
N ILE A 39 -6.68 -12.95 7.49
CA ILE A 39 -7.48 -13.31 6.33
C ILE A 39 -7.64 -14.83 6.30
N LYS A 40 -8.84 -15.30 5.96
CA LYS A 40 -9.19 -16.71 5.90
C LYS A 40 -9.39 -17.15 4.46
N SER A 41 -8.77 -18.28 4.09
CA SER A 41 -9.00 -18.91 2.79
C SER A 41 -10.30 -19.70 2.78
N LYS A 42 -10.74 -20.08 1.59
CA LYS A 42 -11.76 -21.12 1.42
C LYS A 42 -11.24 -22.49 1.86
N VAL A 43 -12.16 -23.44 2.00
CA VAL A 43 -11.81 -24.86 2.14
C VAL A 43 -11.23 -25.35 0.81
N GLY A 44 -10.10 -26.06 0.88
CA GLY A 44 -9.41 -26.60 -0.27
C GLY A 44 -10.20 -27.72 -0.94
N ILE A 45 -10.17 -27.75 -2.27
CA ILE A 45 -10.77 -28.83 -3.05
C ILE A 45 -9.81 -30.01 -3.04
N SER A 46 -10.28 -31.15 -2.51
CA SER A 46 -9.49 -32.38 -2.44
C SER A 46 -9.57 -33.16 -3.75
N SER A 47 -8.42 -33.64 -4.19
CA SER A 47 -8.24 -34.67 -5.24
C SER A 47 -7.23 -35.68 -4.69
N GLU A 48 -7.31 -36.94 -5.12
CA GLU A 48 -6.60 -38.14 -4.61
C GLU A 48 -5.27 -37.93 -3.83
N ASP A 49 -4.38 -37.03 -4.27
CA ASP A 49 -3.11 -36.74 -3.61
C ASP A 49 -2.84 -35.26 -3.28
N ARG A 50 -3.78 -34.34 -3.58
CA ARG A 50 -3.55 -32.89 -3.50
C ARG A 50 -4.81 -32.12 -3.11
N HIS A 51 -4.61 -31.07 -2.32
CA HIS A 51 -5.63 -30.05 -2.13
C HIS A 51 -5.27 -28.82 -2.94
N THR A 52 -6.26 -28.21 -3.60
CA THR A 52 -6.07 -27.02 -4.43
C THR A 52 -7.00 -25.90 -3.98
N TRP A 53 -6.51 -24.67 -4.07
CA TRP A 53 -7.27 -23.45 -3.74
C TRP A 53 -7.38 -22.53 -4.94
N ASN A 54 -6.26 -22.29 -5.63
CA ASN A 54 -6.14 -21.28 -6.69
C ASN A 54 -6.78 -19.94 -6.30
N GLU A 55 -6.53 -19.52 -5.05
CA GLU A 55 -7.19 -18.38 -4.42
C GLU A 55 -6.21 -17.22 -4.23
N LYS A 56 -6.68 -16.00 -4.49
CA LYS A 56 -5.91 -14.76 -4.31
C LYS A 56 -6.45 -13.99 -3.11
N LEU A 57 -5.57 -13.75 -2.15
CA LEU A 57 -5.83 -13.07 -0.89
C LEU A 57 -4.96 -11.82 -0.79
N SER A 58 -5.40 -10.83 -0.02
CA SER A 58 -4.65 -9.60 0.27
C SER A 58 -4.70 -9.33 1.77
N LEU A 59 -3.52 -9.19 2.38
CA LEU A 59 -3.36 -8.97 3.82
C LEU A 59 -2.56 -7.69 4.06
N ALA A 60 -3.08 -6.79 4.89
CA ALA A 60 -2.30 -5.66 5.39
C ALA A 60 -1.29 -6.17 6.43
N LEU A 61 -0.03 -5.80 6.25
CA LEU A 61 1.07 -6.25 7.10
C LEU A 61 1.29 -5.30 8.26
N ASP A 62 1.56 -5.85 9.44
CA ASP A 62 2.14 -5.10 10.55
C ASP A 62 3.68 -5.21 10.49
N PRO A 63 4.42 -4.09 10.34
CA PRO A 63 5.88 -4.10 10.27
C PRO A 63 6.58 -4.69 11.50
N ASN A 64 5.89 -4.76 12.64
CA ASN A 64 6.45 -5.29 13.89
C ASN A 64 6.11 -6.77 14.12
N SER A 65 5.38 -7.41 13.19
CA SER A 65 4.86 -8.75 13.37
C SER A 65 5.31 -9.69 12.25
N SER A 66 5.55 -10.96 12.59
CA SER A 66 5.74 -12.01 11.58
C SER A 66 4.43 -12.32 10.84
N ILE A 67 4.54 -12.89 9.64
CA ILE A 67 3.41 -13.39 8.88
C ILE A 67 3.24 -14.87 9.20
N THR A 68 2.12 -15.26 9.81
CA THR A 68 1.88 -16.65 10.20
C THR A 68 0.77 -17.27 9.36
N PHE A 69 1.08 -18.41 8.74
CA PHE A 69 0.15 -19.27 8.01
C PHE A 69 -0.30 -20.38 8.95
N ASN A 70 -1.57 -20.36 9.34
CA ASN A 70 -2.17 -21.37 10.21
C ASN A 70 -3.02 -22.31 9.37
N LEU A 71 -2.70 -23.60 9.37
CA LEU A 71 -3.48 -24.65 8.72
C LEU A 71 -4.54 -25.16 9.69
N PHE A 72 -5.80 -25.09 9.28
CA PHE A 72 -6.96 -25.59 10.01
C PHE A 72 -7.67 -26.68 9.23
N THR A 73 -8.48 -27.48 9.93
CA THR A 73 -9.52 -28.32 9.33
C THR A 73 -10.88 -28.00 9.95
N LEU A 74 -11.94 -28.17 9.17
CA LEU A 74 -13.31 -28.16 9.68
C LEU A 74 -13.73 -29.60 10.00
N GLN A 75 -14.01 -29.89 11.27
CA GLN A 75 -14.52 -31.18 11.72
C GLN A 75 -15.78 -30.93 12.55
N GLU A 76 -16.92 -31.51 12.12
CA GLU A 76 -18.21 -31.35 12.81
C GLU A 76 -18.62 -29.87 13.04
N GLY A 77 -18.23 -28.98 12.12
CA GLY A 77 -18.49 -27.55 12.21
C GLY A 77 -17.53 -26.77 13.13
N GLN A 78 -16.54 -27.44 13.74
CA GLN A 78 -15.51 -26.81 14.55
C GLN A 78 -14.20 -26.63 13.78
N GLU A 79 -13.56 -25.48 13.99
CA GLU A 79 -12.25 -25.16 13.42
C GLU A 79 -11.15 -25.71 14.31
N ILE A 80 -10.41 -26.69 13.81
CA ILE A 80 -9.31 -27.33 14.53
C ILE A 80 -8.01 -26.88 13.89
N LEU A 81 -7.16 -26.20 14.67
CA LEU A 81 -5.81 -25.86 14.25
C LEU A 81 -4.99 -27.16 14.12
N ILE A 82 -4.47 -27.40 12.93
CA ILE A 82 -3.58 -28.53 12.65
C ILE A 82 -2.14 -28.13 12.92
N ASP A 83 -1.68 -27.06 12.28
CA ASP A 83 -0.31 -26.58 12.41
C ASP A 83 -0.15 -25.11 11.99
N LYS A 84 1.00 -24.52 12.28
CA LYS A 84 1.35 -23.16 11.91
C LYS A 84 2.78 -23.05 11.37
N SER A 85 2.96 -22.10 10.46
CA SER A 85 4.27 -21.76 9.89
C SER A 85 4.41 -20.25 9.85
N SER A 86 5.60 -19.71 10.13
CA SER A 86 5.80 -18.25 10.30
C SER A 86 6.97 -17.72 9.50
N LEU A 87 6.72 -16.68 8.70
CA LEU A 87 7.73 -15.96 7.93
C LEU A 87 8.03 -14.61 8.59
N PRO A 88 9.30 -14.31 8.91
CA PRO A 88 9.70 -12.99 9.38
C PRO A 88 9.34 -11.88 8.38
N PHE A 89 8.91 -10.72 8.89
CA PHE A 89 8.58 -9.55 8.06
C PHE A 89 9.76 -9.12 7.16
N ALA A 90 10.99 -9.21 7.67
CA ALA A 90 12.21 -8.88 6.93
C ALA A 90 12.38 -9.74 5.66
N GLU A 91 12.03 -11.04 5.73
CA GLU A 91 12.10 -11.94 4.57
C GLU A 91 11.07 -11.53 3.51
N ILE A 92 9.84 -11.22 3.93
CA ILE A 92 8.78 -10.73 3.03
C ILE A 92 9.18 -9.40 2.37
N CYS A 93 9.82 -8.49 3.11
CA CYS A 93 10.29 -7.22 2.55
C CYS A 93 11.44 -7.39 1.54
N SER A 94 12.21 -8.48 1.65
CA SER A 94 13.33 -8.76 0.75
C SER A 94 12.89 -9.35 -0.61
N LEU A 95 11.61 -9.68 -0.77
CA LEU A 95 11.05 -10.21 -2.01
C LEU A 95 11.20 -9.19 -3.15
N LYS A 96 12.08 -9.47 -4.10
CA LYS A 96 12.36 -8.56 -5.23
C LYS A 96 11.20 -8.45 -6.23
N LYS A 97 10.35 -9.48 -6.33
CA LYS A 97 9.17 -9.61 -7.24
C LYS A 97 8.18 -10.65 -6.65
N SER A 98 7.19 -11.07 -7.44
CA SER A 98 6.40 -12.26 -7.14
C SER A 98 7.31 -13.48 -6.97
N GLN A 99 7.24 -14.12 -5.82
CA GLN A 99 8.03 -15.30 -5.51
C GLN A 99 7.11 -16.47 -5.22
N ASN A 100 7.25 -17.55 -5.98
CA ASN A 100 6.64 -18.83 -5.66
C ASN A 100 7.49 -19.52 -4.57
N THR A 101 6.83 -20.05 -3.55
CA THR A 101 7.49 -20.63 -2.37
C THR A 101 6.66 -21.76 -1.78
N TRP A 102 7.36 -22.80 -1.34
CA TRP A 102 6.78 -23.88 -0.55
C TRP A 102 6.97 -23.58 0.93
N ILE A 103 5.86 -23.41 1.65
CA ILE A 103 5.82 -23.26 3.10
C ILE A 103 5.61 -24.64 3.70
N SER A 104 6.61 -25.12 4.44
CA SER A 104 6.53 -26.39 5.15
C SER A 104 5.82 -26.23 6.49
N PHE A 105 5.01 -27.23 6.82
CA PHE A 105 4.40 -27.42 8.13
C PHE A 105 5.12 -28.55 8.85
N SER A 106 5.31 -28.40 10.15
CA SER A 106 5.84 -29.48 10.97
C SER A 106 4.84 -30.65 10.99
N THR A 107 5.34 -31.86 10.80
CA THR A 107 4.57 -33.06 11.14
C THR A 107 4.49 -33.15 12.66
N ALA A 108 3.66 -32.32 13.28
CA ALA A 108 3.31 -32.49 14.67
C ALA A 108 2.58 -33.84 14.80
N LYS A 109 3.33 -34.89 15.12
CA LYS A 109 2.75 -36.13 15.64
C LYS A 109 1.81 -35.74 16.77
N LYS A 110 0.54 -36.16 16.67
CA LYS A 110 -0.51 -36.13 17.71
C LYS A 110 0.02 -35.60 19.04
N GLN A 111 -0.07 -34.29 19.28
CA GLN A 111 0.17 -33.76 20.62
C GLN A 111 -1.09 -34.00 21.45
N SER A 112 -1.00 -35.04 22.29
CA SER A 112 -1.47 -34.91 23.66
C SER A 112 -1.02 -33.55 24.20
N VAL A 113 -1.99 -32.79 24.72
CA VAL A 113 -1.87 -31.54 25.48
C VAL A 113 -0.45 -31.30 26.02
N GLY A 114 0.26 -30.36 25.40
CA GLY A 114 1.62 -30.02 25.80
C GLY A 114 2.28 -29.15 24.75
N PHE A 115 2.13 -27.83 24.90
CA PHE A 115 2.83 -26.83 24.11
C PHE A 115 4.33 -27.17 24.02
N ASN A 116 4.85 -27.33 22.82
CA ASN A 116 6.23 -26.99 22.57
C ASN A 116 6.46 -26.56 21.11
N ILE A 117 7.03 -25.37 20.98
CA ILE A 117 7.40 -24.68 19.74
C ILE A 117 8.87 -24.99 19.48
N SER A 118 9.19 -25.53 18.31
CA SER A 118 10.29 -25.05 17.47
C SER A 118 10.47 -26.01 16.31
N ASN A 119 10.25 -25.54 15.09
CA ASN A 119 11.11 -25.91 13.97
C ASN A 119 11.19 -24.74 13.00
N ILE A 120 12.44 -24.34 12.77
CA ILE A 120 12.88 -23.27 11.89
C ILE A 120 12.62 -23.71 10.44
N LEU A 121 12.00 -22.83 9.66
CA LEU A 121 11.68 -23.01 8.25
C LEU A 121 12.97 -23.14 7.41
N THR A 122 13.08 -24.23 6.67
CA THR A 122 13.72 -24.21 5.34
C THR A 122 12.72 -23.60 4.37
N THR A 123 12.87 -22.31 4.06
CA THR A 123 12.22 -21.69 2.89
C THR A 123 12.86 -22.26 1.62
N GLY A 124 12.37 -23.42 1.18
CA GLY A 124 12.78 -24.06 -0.06
C GLY A 124 11.93 -23.58 -1.23
N ILE A 125 12.58 -23.23 -2.35
CA ILE A 125 11.91 -23.01 -3.64
C ILE A 125 11.40 -24.36 -4.22
N LYS A 126 11.82 -25.49 -3.64
CA LYS A 126 11.55 -26.85 -4.14
C LYS A 126 10.67 -27.63 -3.17
N ARG A 127 9.72 -28.37 -3.71
CA ARG A 127 8.93 -29.38 -3.00
C ARG A 127 9.85 -30.43 -2.37
N GLU A 128 9.66 -30.71 -1.10
CA GLU A 128 10.33 -31.82 -0.42
C GLU A 128 9.41 -33.05 -0.50
N THR A 129 9.85 -34.06 -1.24
CA THR A 129 9.08 -35.29 -1.39
C THR A 129 9.16 -36.15 -0.12
N GLY A 130 8.00 -36.46 0.46
CA GLY A 130 7.84 -37.58 1.41
C GLY A 130 8.05 -37.31 2.91
N LYS A 131 8.11 -36.06 3.40
CA LYS A 131 8.42 -35.81 4.83
C LYS A 131 7.48 -34.89 5.60
N SER A 132 6.86 -33.91 4.93
CA SER A 132 5.99 -32.93 5.60
C SER A 132 4.86 -32.42 4.71
N PRO A 133 3.72 -31.99 5.28
CA PRO A 133 2.75 -31.18 4.58
C PRO A 133 3.39 -29.86 4.14
N GLN A 134 3.16 -29.48 2.89
CA GLN A 134 3.71 -28.24 2.32
C GLN A 134 2.63 -27.50 1.54
N LEU A 135 2.64 -26.17 1.62
CA LEU A 135 1.75 -25.28 0.90
C LEU A 135 2.54 -24.49 -0.15
N ASN A 136 2.11 -24.56 -1.39
CA ASN A 136 2.63 -23.75 -2.48
C ASN A 136 1.87 -22.41 -2.52
N VAL A 137 2.61 -21.33 -2.26
CA VAL A 137 2.10 -19.97 -2.33
C VAL A 137 2.95 -19.11 -3.26
N THR A 138 2.30 -18.21 -3.98
CA THR A 138 3.00 -17.07 -4.59
C THR A 138 2.80 -15.83 -3.73
N LEU A 139 3.90 -15.24 -3.28
CA LEU A 139 3.93 -14.06 -2.43
C LEU A 139 4.35 -12.85 -3.25
N ILE A 140 3.58 -11.76 -3.14
CA ILE A 140 3.90 -10.47 -3.77
C ILE A 140 3.83 -9.40 -2.68
N PHE A 141 5.01 -8.93 -2.26
CA PHE A 141 5.11 -7.80 -1.34
C PHE A 141 4.85 -6.50 -2.08
N ILE A 142 3.91 -5.72 -1.56
CA ILE A 142 3.56 -4.39 -2.04
C ILE A 142 3.90 -3.42 -0.91
N PRO A 143 5.03 -2.70 -1.00
CA PRO A 143 5.40 -1.73 0.03
C PRO A 143 4.34 -0.63 0.14
N ASN A 144 4.23 0.01 1.31
CA ASN A 144 3.29 1.13 1.57
C ASN A 144 3.44 2.21 0.48
N ASN A 145 4.68 2.43 0.06
CA ASN A 145 5.05 3.40 -0.96
C ASN A 145 4.67 2.98 -2.40
N PHE A 146 4.09 1.80 -2.63
CA PHE A 146 3.63 1.38 -3.95
C PHE A 146 2.31 2.05 -4.34
N LEU A 147 1.52 2.55 -3.40
CA LEU A 147 0.32 3.35 -3.69
C LEU A 147 0.61 4.86 -3.60
N ARG A 148 1.88 5.26 -3.65
CA ARG A 148 2.23 6.69 -3.64
C ARG A 148 1.88 7.37 -4.96
N VAL A 149 1.56 8.64 -4.87
CA VAL A 149 1.53 9.55 -6.01
C VAL A 149 2.95 9.63 -6.60
N VAL A 150 3.06 9.42 -7.90
CA VAL A 150 4.32 9.48 -8.68
C VAL A 150 4.32 10.61 -9.70
N GLY A 151 3.17 11.25 -9.94
CA GLY A 151 3.06 12.41 -10.81
C GLY A 151 1.92 13.33 -10.41
N ALA A 152 2.12 14.62 -10.59
CA ALA A 152 1.10 15.66 -10.43
C ALA A 152 1.40 16.78 -11.44
N ASN A 153 0.58 16.87 -12.50
CA ASN A 153 0.78 17.82 -13.60
C ASN A 153 -0.47 18.66 -13.82
N ILE A 154 -0.32 19.95 -14.16
CA ILE A 154 -1.47 20.81 -14.45
C ILE A 154 -1.81 20.69 -15.94
N GLN A 155 -3.02 20.24 -16.26
CA GLN A 155 -3.50 20.18 -17.66
C GLN A 155 -4.39 21.36 -18.06
N GLY A 156 -4.74 22.22 -17.11
CA GLY A 156 -5.53 23.41 -17.40
C GLY A 156 -5.90 24.18 -16.14
N TYR A 157 -6.53 25.33 -16.35
CA TYR A 157 -7.09 26.14 -15.30
C TYR A 157 -8.47 26.66 -15.71
N ARG A 158 -9.25 27.07 -14.73
CA ARG A 158 -10.50 27.81 -14.92
C ARG A 158 -10.63 28.90 -13.88
N ILE A 159 -11.33 29.97 -14.24
CA ILE A 159 -11.72 31.01 -13.30
C ILE A 159 -13.08 30.63 -12.74
N VAL A 160 -13.19 30.59 -11.41
CA VAL A 160 -14.43 30.30 -10.69
C VAL A 160 -14.92 31.58 -10.05
N LEU A 161 -16.20 31.87 -10.26
CA LEU A 161 -16.93 32.96 -9.63
C LEU A 161 -17.83 32.36 -8.54
N LYS A 162 -17.64 32.79 -7.29
CA LYS A 162 -18.44 32.34 -6.14
C LYS A 162 -18.87 33.55 -5.33
N GLY A 163 -20.12 33.99 -5.54
CA GLY A 163 -20.61 35.23 -4.95
C GLY A 163 -19.85 36.44 -5.47
N LYS A 164 -19.31 37.27 -4.58
CA LYS A 164 -18.48 38.44 -4.92
C LYS A 164 -17.02 38.10 -5.20
N ASP A 165 -16.62 36.85 -4.97
CA ASP A 165 -15.23 36.41 -5.13
C ASP A 165 -14.99 35.71 -6.45
N ALA A 166 -13.82 35.99 -7.03
CA ALA A 166 -13.30 35.31 -8.20
C ALA A 166 -11.95 34.67 -7.85
N TYR A 167 -11.69 33.44 -8.29
CA TYR A 167 -10.39 32.80 -8.08
C TYR A 167 -10.05 31.79 -9.19
N THR A 168 -8.75 31.59 -9.41
CA THR A 168 -8.25 30.58 -10.35
C THR A 168 -8.18 29.21 -9.68
N VAL A 169 -8.68 28.20 -10.37
CA VAL A 169 -8.58 26.79 -10.01
C VAL A 169 -7.79 26.06 -11.08
N TYR A 170 -6.82 25.25 -10.65
CA TYR A 170 -5.97 24.44 -11.51
C TYR A 170 -6.42 22.99 -11.46
N ASN A 171 -6.52 22.36 -12.62
CA ASN A 171 -6.81 20.93 -12.75
C ASN A 171 -5.50 20.15 -12.72
N VAL A 172 -5.21 19.55 -11.58
CA VAL A 172 -4.03 18.71 -11.39
C VAL A 172 -4.40 17.27 -11.67
N HIS A 173 -3.75 16.70 -12.67
CA HIS A 173 -3.80 15.29 -12.98
C HIS A 173 -2.78 14.58 -12.10
N VAL A 174 -3.29 13.79 -11.16
CA VAL A 174 -2.51 13.02 -10.21
C VAL A 174 -2.40 11.60 -10.74
N THR A 175 -1.17 11.07 -10.76
CA THR A 175 -0.87 9.71 -11.18
C THR A 175 -0.27 8.94 -10.01
N ARG A 176 -0.79 7.75 -9.76
CA ARG A 176 -0.28 6.82 -8.77
C ARG A 176 0.54 5.72 -9.43
N ASN A 177 1.46 5.13 -8.67
CA ASN A 177 2.39 4.12 -9.20
C ASN A 177 1.71 2.84 -9.73
N ASP A 178 0.45 2.58 -9.37
CA ASP A 178 -0.37 1.48 -9.92
C ASP A 178 -1.07 1.84 -11.24
N GLY A 179 -0.78 3.01 -11.81
CA GLY A 179 -1.35 3.51 -13.05
C GLY A 179 -2.72 4.19 -12.89
N LYS A 180 -3.31 4.20 -11.68
CA LYS A 180 -4.54 4.96 -11.45
C LYS A 180 -4.26 6.46 -11.57
N THR A 181 -5.19 7.15 -12.21
CA THR A 181 -5.15 8.59 -12.40
C THR A 181 -6.47 9.23 -11.98
N TRP A 182 -6.40 10.45 -11.45
CA TRP A 182 -7.57 11.26 -11.13
C TRP A 182 -7.24 12.74 -11.27
N VAL A 183 -8.29 13.56 -11.30
CA VAL A 183 -8.15 15.02 -11.40
C VAL A 183 -8.55 15.65 -10.08
N LYS A 184 -7.64 16.45 -9.50
CA LYS A 184 -7.89 17.30 -8.35
C LYS A 184 -7.96 18.76 -8.78
N GLN A 185 -8.93 19.47 -8.21
CA GLN A 185 -9.08 20.90 -8.42
C GLN A 185 -8.48 21.64 -7.24
N ILE A 186 -7.40 22.37 -7.49
CA ILE A 186 -6.66 23.06 -6.43
C ILE A 186 -6.54 24.56 -6.70
N ARG A 187 -6.55 25.34 -5.64
CA ARG A 187 -6.27 26.78 -5.67
C ARG A 187 -4.82 27.04 -5.34
N TYR A 188 -4.27 28.10 -5.92
CA TYR A 188 -2.92 28.59 -5.61
C TYR A 188 -2.68 28.72 -4.09
N SER A 189 -3.66 29.25 -3.35
CA SER A 189 -3.55 29.46 -1.90
C SER A 189 -3.41 28.16 -1.09
N GLN A 190 -3.94 27.04 -1.58
CA GLN A 190 -3.82 25.74 -0.91
C GLN A 190 -2.39 25.22 -1.03
N VAL A 191 -1.81 25.31 -2.22
CA VAL A 191 -0.41 24.92 -2.49
C VAL A 191 0.55 25.82 -1.72
N TYR A 192 0.27 27.12 -1.66
CA TYR A 192 1.06 28.06 -0.87
C TYR A 192 1.10 27.70 0.62
N ALA A 193 -0.06 27.34 1.20
CA ALA A 193 -0.12 26.94 2.61
C ALA A 193 0.72 25.68 2.88
N ILE A 194 0.62 24.68 2.00
CA ILE A 194 1.41 23.44 2.10
C ILE A 194 2.90 23.72 1.92
N LYS A 195 3.29 24.59 0.97
CA LYS A 195 4.69 25.01 0.80
C LYS A 195 5.24 25.56 2.11
N ASN A 196 4.54 26.52 2.73
CA ASN A 196 4.97 27.15 3.97
C ASN A 196 5.02 26.15 5.14
N GLU A 197 4.06 25.22 5.23
CA GLU A 197 4.08 24.15 6.24
C GLU A 197 5.33 23.28 6.08
N LEU A 198 5.62 22.84 4.86
CA LEU A 198 6.71 21.92 4.56
C LEU A 198 8.09 22.60 4.53
N GLU A 199 8.18 23.91 4.27
CA GLU A 199 9.43 24.68 4.34
C GLU A 199 10.10 24.62 5.72
N SER A 200 9.30 24.48 6.78
CA SER A 200 9.82 24.32 8.15
C SER A 200 10.55 22.99 8.36
N VAL A 201 10.32 22.01 7.50
CA VAL A 201 10.87 20.64 7.58
C VAL A 201 11.88 20.37 6.47
N GLU A 202 11.71 20.97 5.29
CA GLU A 202 12.54 20.74 4.10
C GLU A 202 12.97 22.07 3.46
N HIS A 203 14.18 22.52 3.82
CA HIS A 203 14.73 23.80 3.40
C HIS A 203 14.84 23.98 1.87
N GLY A 204 14.87 22.90 1.10
CA GLY A 204 14.91 22.98 -0.37
C GLY A 204 13.61 23.49 -1.02
N LEU A 205 12.48 23.50 -0.28
CA LEU A 205 11.25 24.14 -0.76
C LEU A 205 11.34 25.67 -0.76
N ALA A 206 12.15 26.25 0.13
CA ALA A 206 12.33 27.69 0.22
C ALA A 206 12.99 28.27 -1.05
N SER A 207 13.82 27.47 -1.73
CA SER A 207 14.50 27.86 -2.98
C SER A 207 13.61 27.80 -4.23
N ILE A 208 12.41 27.24 -4.16
CA ILE A 208 11.49 27.21 -5.31
C ILE A 208 10.82 28.58 -5.44
N ASP A 209 10.98 29.21 -6.61
CA ASP A 209 10.31 30.48 -6.91
C ASP A 209 8.79 30.27 -6.93
N PHE A 210 8.14 30.79 -5.90
CA PHE A 210 6.69 30.68 -5.73
C PHE A 210 6.13 32.09 -5.54
N PRO A 211 5.51 32.67 -6.58
CA PRO A 211 5.28 34.12 -6.61
C PRO A 211 4.31 34.54 -5.51
N GLY A 212 4.75 35.30 -4.50
CA GLY A 212 3.98 35.57 -3.29
C GLY A 212 2.63 36.28 -3.52
N LYS A 213 1.70 36.16 -2.56
CA LYS A 213 0.37 36.78 -2.62
C LYS A 213 0.41 38.30 -2.84
N THR A 214 1.34 38.98 -2.18
CA THR A 214 1.53 40.44 -2.24
C THR A 214 1.85 40.96 -3.64
N TYR A 215 2.52 40.16 -4.48
CA TYR A 215 2.85 40.53 -5.86
C TYR A 215 1.59 40.72 -6.72
N PHE A 216 0.60 39.83 -6.60
CA PHE A 216 -0.62 39.90 -7.41
C PHE A 216 -1.71 40.76 -6.81
N GLU A 217 -1.77 40.87 -5.48
CA GLU A 217 -2.68 41.79 -4.79
C GLU A 217 -2.31 43.25 -5.12
N PHE A 218 -1.02 43.59 -5.08
CA PHE A 218 -0.51 44.89 -5.52
C PHE A 218 -0.88 45.19 -6.98
N LEU A 219 -0.60 44.27 -7.91
CA LEU A 219 -0.93 44.45 -9.33
C LEU A 219 -2.44 44.61 -9.58
N SER A 220 -3.28 43.90 -8.81
CA SER A 220 -4.74 43.99 -8.95
C SER A 220 -5.30 45.31 -8.42
N CYS A 221 -4.64 45.94 -7.45
CA CYS A 221 -5.01 47.26 -6.93
C CYS A 221 -4.55 48.41 -7.84
N VAL A 222 -3.41 48.25 -8.53
CA VAL A 222 -2.81 49.32 -9.35
C VAL A 222 -3.31 49.27 -10.79
N TRP A 223 -3.47 48.08 -11.39
CA TRP A 223 -3.94 47.89 -12.75
C TRP A 223 -4.83 46.65 -12.89
N PRO A 224 -6.17 46.79 -12.92
CA PRO A 224 -7.10 45.66 -13.00
C PRO A 224 -6.86 44.73 -14.20
N THR A 225 -6.35 45.27 -15.31
CA THR A 225 -5.98 44.54 -16.54
C THR A 225 -4.69 43.73 -16.42
N LEU A 226 -3.82 44.04 -15.45
CA LEU A 226 -2.59 43.31 -15.12
C LEU A 226 -2.71 42.50 -13.82
N GLY A 227 -3.93 42.37 -13.29
CA GLY A 227 -4.19 41.73 -12.01
C GLY A 227 -4.04 40.21 -12.02
N ARG A 228 -4.57 39.57 -10.96
CA ARG A 228 -4.51 38.12 -10.73
C ARG A 228 -5.23 37.24 -11.78
N PHE A 229 -5.77 37.80 -12.86
CA PHE A 229 -6.37 37.04 -13.96
C PHE A 229 -5.68 37.25 -15.30
N HIS A 230 -4.60 38.04 -15.33
CA HIS A 230 -3.78 38.19 -16.53
C HIS A 230 -3.14 36.84 -16.92
N PRO A 231 -3.13 36.46 -18.22
CA PRO A 231 -2.62 35.16 -18.66
C PRO A 231 -1.19 34.85 -18.19
N GLU A 232 -0.28 35.82 -18.29
CA GLU A 232 1.12 35.65 -17.84
C GLU A 232 1.22 35.39 -16.33
N ASN A 233 0.36 36.04 -15.53
CA ASN A 233 0.31 35.86 -14.08
C ASN A 233 -0.30 34.52 -13.68
N ILE A 234 -1.27 34.03 -14.46
CA ILE A 234 -1.83 32.68 -14.28
C ILE A 234 -0.76 31.63 -14.62
N GLU A 235 -0.01 31.84 -15.70
CA GLU A 235 1.06 30.95 -16.15
C GLU A 235 2.24 30.92 -15.18
N LYS A 236 2.67 32.08 -14.66
CA LYS A 236 3.72 32.16 -13.64
C LYS A 236 3.32 31.38 -12.38
N ARG A 237 2.06 31.51 -11.93
CA ARG A 237 1.53 30.72 -10.80
C ARG A 237 1.42 29.24 -11.13
N ARG A 238 1.01 28.89 -12.35
CA ARG A 238 0.94 27.50 -12.82
C ARG A 238 2.31 26.83 -12.70
N LYS A 239 3.37 27.47 -13.20
CA LYS A 239 4.75 26.96 -13.12
C LYS A 239 5.21 26.78 -11.67
N GLY A 240 5.01 27.78 -10.81
CA GLY A 240 5.36 27.66 -9.40
C GLY A 240 4.62 26.51 -8.69
N ILE A 241 3.33 26.32 -8.98
CA ILE A 241 2.57 25.17 -8.46
C ILE A 241 3.16 23.85 -8.96
N GLU A 242 3.46 23.73 -10.25
CA GLU A 242 4.05 22.49 -10.79
C GLU A 242 5.41 22.16 -10.18
N GLU A 243 6.28 23.15 -9.99
CA GLU A 243 7.59 22.93 -9.39
C GLU A 243 7.47 22.46 -7.94
N VAL A 244 6.59 23.08 -7.15
CA VAL A 244 6.31 22.64 -5.77
C VAL A 244 5.73 21.23 -5.76
N LEU A 245 4.73 20.94 -6.59
CA LEU A 245 4.13 19.61 -6.67
C LEU A 245 5.15 18.54 -7.11
N LYS A 246 5.97 18.82 -8.13
CA LYS A 246 7.05 17.93 -8.56
C LYS A 246 8.06 17.68 -7.44
N TYR A 247 8.46 18.73 -6.74
CA TYR A 247 9.38 18.61 -5.62
C TYR A 247 8.80 17.72 -4.52
N ILE A 248 7.55 17.98 -4.12
CA ILE A 248 6.86 17.22 -3.07
C ILE A 248 6.70 15.75 -3.49
N VAL A 249 6.20 15.48 -4.71
CA VAL A 249 6.01 14.11 -5.23
C VAL A 249 7.35 13.35 -5.31
N SER A 250 8.43 14.01 -5.73
CA SER A 250 9.77 13.39 -5.80
C SER A 250 10.31 12.96 -4.43
N ARG A 251 9.87 13.64 -3.36
CA ARG A 251 10.31 13.42 -1.98
C ARG A 251 9.18 12.96 -1.05
N TYR A 252 8.08 12.45 -1.61
CA TYR A 252 6.86 12.07 -0.87
C TYR A 252 7.13 11.14 0.32
N LYS A 253 8.20 10.33 0.27
CA LYS A 253 8.64 9.45 1.36
C LYS A 253 8.97 10.19 2.68
N ASN A 254 9.30 11.47 2.61
CA ASN A 254 9.69 12.29 3.76
C ASN A 254 8.52 13.08 4.36
N PHE A 255 7.38 13.13 3.67
CA PHE A 255 6.26 13.99 4.03
C PHE A 255 5.09 13.16 4.56
N GLY A 256 5.02 13.01 5.89
CA GLY A 256 3.85 12.44 6.58
C GLY A 256 2.79 13.49 6.93
N ALA A 257 2.66 14.55 6.13
CA ALA A 257 1.77 15.67 6.42
C ALA A 257 0.34 15.34 5.94
N ASP A 258 -0.62 15.31 6.87
CA ASP A 258 -2.05 15.08 6.57
C ASP A 258 -2.57 16.07 5.52
N SER A 259 -2.03 17.30 5.49
CA SER A 259 -2.33 18.34 4.49
C SER A 259 -1.99 17.91 3.04
N LEU A 260 -0.91 17.15 2.85
CA LEU A 260 -0.47 16.67 1.55
C LEU A 260 -1.32 15.50 1.05
N ASN A 261 -1.62 14.56 1.95
CA ASN A 261 -2.51 13.45 1.67
C ASN A 261 -3.89 13.98 1.27
N ASN A 262 -4.43 14.97 2.00
CA ASN A 262 -5.70 15.62 1.65
C ASN A 262 -5.68 16.35 0.30
N LEU A 263 -4.53 16.90 -0.10
CA LEU A 263 -4.40 17.60 -1.38
C LEU A 263 -4.41 16.64 -2.57
N LEU A 264 -3.68 15.52 -2.45
CA LEU A 264 -3.37 14.65 -3.57
C LEU A 264 -4.15 13.35 -3.57
N GLU A 265 -4.49 12.78 -2.43
CA GLU A 265 -5.19 11.49 -2.34
C GLU A 265 -6.68 11.65 -2.67
N ASN A 266 -7.26 10.60 -3.24
CA ASN A 266 -8.68 10.55 -3.53
C ASN A 266 -9.44 10.31 -2.22
N ALA A 267 -10.44 11.13 -1.93
CA ALA A 267 -11.29 10.96 -0.76
C ALA A 267 -12.17 9.72 -0.90
#